data_AF-A0A2E1I8F1-F1
#
_entry.id   AF-A0A2E1I8F1-F1
#
_cell.length_a   1.000
_cell.length_b   1.000
_cell.length_c   1.000
_cell.angle_alpha   90.00
_cell.angle_beta   90.00
_cell.angle_gamma   90.00
#
_symmetry.space_group_name_H-M   'P 1'
#
loop_
_entity.id
_entity.type
_entity.pdbx_description
1 polymer ?
#
loop_
_entity_poly.entity_id
_entity_poly.type
_entity_poly.pdbx_seq_one_letter_code
_entity_poly.pdbx_strand_id
1 'polypeptide(L)'
;MEIDGLVAVGGILSLALGICAIILVRRQEEIIWNKMISAHLLSWMFISRGLTQAITSFTIEDNFLDLLIFIDQFLDFTFVFSIVLLSFIFPIPLIRNKKQLFYAIFSLVCIAIIATFSVILNGVNHPLSSIHINLYIVTGTIWTIIYLKFRFMPGKEDDSEIQGIANAALLLNVLLVGYTWFKWTGLYTQSEFFYNQKISSLPGAANALHESQLYTDYLWSMNLAVATFFGLTMLVVEIYRIYKRRGDWTSYLVIIYMVLGIFGQLIHGFESVENSSFRPVWELMTSTLHYTLIRPLLALLLLFRFGLIRIEDRNRSLSKTMSIILIVVASSAILEIIQSLIPITELVSAGILGLAIAFAIGWEERLFNLLVSNPIENPNHRKEYYFPIINFDPKEMELLDRGLFIAIIIGMSLAVMLVLIGVPAGGGVLA
;
A
#
# COMPACT_ATOMS: atom_id res chain seq x y z
N MET A 1 -3.76 -5.19 -22.63
CA MET A 1 -4.37 -6.53 -22.55
C MET A 1 -3.87 -7.34 -21.35
N GLU A 2 -2.58 -7.68 -21.19
CA GLU A 2 -2.11 -8.40 -19.98
C GLU A 2 -2.08 -7.52 -18.70
N ILE A 3 -1.76 -6.23 -18.83
CA ILE A 3 -1.68 -5.28 -17.71
C ILE A 3 -3.06 -5.10 -17.04
N ASP A 4 -4.13 -5.13 -17.84
CA ASP A 4 -5.50 -4.85 -17.39
C ASP A 4 -6.05 -5.99 -16.51
N GLY A 5 -5.71 -7.23 -16.85
CA GLY A 5 -6.08 -8.42 -16.07
C GLY A 5 -5.44 -8.41 -14.68
N LEU A 6 -4.16 -8.04 -14.58
CA LEU A 6 -3.45 -8.01 -13.29
C LEU A 6 -4.01 -6.94 -12.35
N VAL A 7 -4.39 -5.77 -12.87
CA VAL A 7 -5.00 -4.70 -12.07
C VAL A 7 -6.39 -5.11 -11.57
N ALA A 8 -7.21 -5.74 -12.42
CA ALA A 8 -8.51 -6.28 -12.01
C ALA A 8 -8.38 -7.32 -10.89
N VAL A 9 -7.46 -8.28 -11.06
CA VAL A 9 -7.17 -9.32 -10.06
C VAL A 9 -6.68 -8.71 -8.75
N GLY A 10 -5.75 -7.76 -8.80
CA GLY A 10 -5.26 -7.03 -7.63
C GLY A 10 -6.37 -6.27 -6.88
N GLY A 11 -7.29 -5.66 -7.63
CA GLY A 11 -8.44 -4.94 -7.06
C GLY A 11 -9.38 -5.87 -6.30
N ILE A 12 -9.76 -7.00 -6.92
CA ILE A 12 -10.62 -8.02 -6.28
C ILE A 12 -9.94 -8.62 -5.05
N LEU A 13 -8.64 -8.93 -5.12
CA LEU A 13 -7.89 -9.46 -3.99
C LEU A 13 -7.82 -8.48 -2.82
N SER A 14 -7.54 -7.20 -3.11
CA SER A 14 -7.53 -6.14 -2.11
C SER A 14 -8.90 -5.99 -1.43
N LEU A 15 -9.98 -6.04 -2.21
CA LEU A 15 -11.34 -6.01 -1.67
C LEU A 15 -11.64 -7.21 -0.78
N ALA A 16 -11.35 -8.42 -1.26
CA ALA A 16 -11.56 -9.64 -0.51
C ALA A 16 -10.77 -9.64 0.81
N LEU A 17 -9.50 -9.21 0.76
CA LEU A 17 -8.63 -9.04 1.93
C LEU A 17 -9.24 -8.07 2.95
N GLY A 18 -9.65 -6.87 2.50
CA GLY A 18 -10.22 -5.85 3.37
C GLY A 18 -11.54 -6.31 4.02
N ILE A 19 -12.47 -6.85 3.23
CA ILE A 19 -13.77 -7.34 3.75
C ILE A 19 -13.57 -8.48 4.75
N CYS A 20 -12.75 -9.47 4.40
CA CYS A 20 -12.51 -10.60 5.30
C CYS A 20 -11.79 -10.16 6.58
N ALA A 21 -10.85 -9.23 6.49
CA ALA A 21 -10.17 -8.68 7.65
C ALA A 21 -11.14 -7.95 8.60
N ILE A 22 -12.08 -7.13 8.10
CA ILE A 22 -13.13 -6.52 8.96
C ILE A 22 -13.96 -7.60 9.67
N ILE A 23 -14.39 -8.64 8.94
CA ILE A 23 -15.20 -9.72 9.52
C ILE A 23 -14.41 -10.45 10.63
N LEU A 24 -13.12 -10.68 10.42
CA LEU A 24 -12.25 -11.34 11.40
C LEU A 24 -12.04 -10.47 12.64
N VAL A 25 -11.77 -9.17 12.48
CA VAL A 25 -11.53 -8.25 13.59
C VAL A 25 -12.77 -8.09 14.46
N ARG A 26 -13.95 -7.98 13.85
CA ARG A 26 -15.23 -7.86 14.60
C ARG A 26 -15.60 -9.07 15.43
N ARG A 27 -14.98 -10.22 15.17
CA ARG A 27 -15.24 -11.48 15.89
C ARG A 27 -14.24 -11.74 17.02
N GLN A 28 -13.33 -10.81 17.30
CA GLN A 28 -12.30 -10.96 18.33
C GLN A 28 -12.76 -10.31 19.63
N GLU A 29 -12.60 -11.04 20.74
CA GLU A 29 -13.12 -10.61 22.04
C GLU A 29 -12.03 -9.95 22.92
N GLU A 30 -10.74 -10.21 22.68
CA GLU A 30 -9.63 -9.68 23.51
C GLU A 30 -8.42 -9.22 22.67
N ILE A 31 -8.52 -8.01 22.11
CA ILE A 31 -7.39 -7.35 21.42
C ILE A 31 -7.16 -5.95 21.95
N ILE A 32 -5.89 -5.59 22.08
CA ILE A 32 -5.47 -4.24 22.49
C ILE A 32 -5.98 -3.24 21.47
N TRP A 33 -6.54 -2.14 21.95
CA TRP A 33 -7.18 -1.11 21.13
C TRP A 33 -6.36 -0.68 19.90
N ASN A 34 -5.05 -0.51 20.04
CA ASN A 34 -4.20 -0.03 18.95
C ASN A 34 -4.15 -1.05 17.81
N LYS A 35 -4.02 -2.34 18.13
CA LYS A 35 -4.03 -3.44 17.17
C LYS A 35 -5.40 -3.58 16.50
N MET A 36 -6.47 -3.48 17.30
CA MET A 36 -7.85 -3.53 16.80
C MET A 36 -8.12 -2.40 15.80
N ILE A 37 -7.87 -1.14 16.18
CA ILE A 37 -8.07 0.01 15.28
C ILE A 37 -7.18 -0.11 14.04
N SER A 38 -5.93 -0.54 14.19
CA SER A 38 -5.01 -0.72 13.06
C SER A 38 -5.50 -1.76 12.07
N ALA A 39 -6.11 -2.84 12.54
CA ALA A 39 -6.69 -3.86 11.67
C ALA A 39 -7.90 -3.31 10.89
N HIS A 40 -8.77 -2.53 11.54
CA HIS A 40 -9.88 -1.82 10.86
C HIS A 40 -9.36 -0.84 9.80
N LEU A 41 -8.38 0.00 10.14
CA LEU A 41 -7.80 0.99 9.22
C LEU A 41 -7.11 0.32 8.03
N LEU A 42 -6.30 -0.71 8.26
CA LEU A 42 -5.72 -1.51 7.17
C LEU A 42 -6.81 -2.10 6.28
N SER A 43 -7.89 -2.61 6.86
CA SER A 43 -8.97 -3.20 6.08
C SER A 43 -9.65 -2.19 5.16
N TRP A 44 -10.01 -1.02 5.68
CA TRP A 44 -10.64 0.04 4.88
C TRP A 44 -9.72 0.63 3.82
N MET A 45 -8.42 0.70 4.11
CA MET A 45 -7.39 1.08 3.16
C MET A 45 -7.35 0.15 1.93
N PHE A 46 -7.50 -1.17 2.12
CA PHE A 46 -7.57 -2.13 1.01
C PHE A 46 -8.93 -2.17 0.32
N ILE A 47 -10.02 -1.88 1.04
CA ILE A 47 -11.35 -1.73 0.42
C ILE A 47 -11.35 -0.52 -0.52
N SER A 48 -10.88 0.65 -0.08
CA SER A 48 -10.91 1.84 -0.95
C SER A 48 -10.04 1.66 -2.19
N ARG A 49 -8.80 1.15 -2.04
CA ARG A 49 -7.91 0.92 -3.19
C ARG A 49 -8.34 -0.25 -4.07
N GLY A 50 -8.91 -1.29 -3.48
CA GLY A 50 -9.45 -2.41 -4.24
C GLY A 50 -10.65 -1.99 -5.10
N LEU A 51 -11.52 -1.11 -4.59
CA LEU A 51 -12.60 -0.49 -5.37
C LEU A 51 -12.04 0.34 -6.53
N THR A 52 -11.05 1.20 -6.28
CA THR A 52 -10.42 1.99 -7.35
C THR A 52 -9.91 1.09 -8.46
N GLN A 53 -9.06 0.10 -8.13
CA GLN A 53 -8.45 -0.79 -9.12
C GLN A 53 -9.49 -1.63 -9.88
N ALA A 54 -10.51 -2.13 -9.18
CA ALA A 54 -11.60 -2.86 -9.81
C ALA A 54 -12.35 -1.96 -10.81
N ILE A 55 -12.76 -0.76 -10.42
CA ILE A 55 -13.49 0.16 -11.29
C ILE A 55 -12.65 0.56 -12.50
N THR A 56 -11.38 0.93 -12.29
CA THR A 56 -10.42 1.26 -13.35
C THR A 56 -10.33 0.17 -14.41
N SER A 57 -10.34 -1.11 -14.00
CA SER A 57 -10.27 -2.22 -14.96
C SER A 57 -11.51 -2.40 -15.84
N PHE A 58 -12.67 -1.86 -15.45
CA PHE A 58 -13.94 -2.01 -16.19
C PHE A 58 -14.31 -0.83 -17.10
N THR A 59 -13.64 0.33 -16.99
CA THR A 59 -14.10 1.59 -17.63
C THR A 59 -13.12 2.19 -18.65
N ILE A 60 -12.37 1.35 -19.36
CA ILE A 60 -11.31 1.75 -20.33
C ILE A 60 -11.91 2.25 -21.68
N GLU A 61 -13.05 2.94 -21.66
CA GLU A 61 -13.49 3.75 -22.80
C GLU A 61 -13.20 5.22 -22.49
N ASP A 62 -12.62 5.97 -23.44
CA ASP A 62 -12.22 7.39 -23.27
C ASP A 62 -13.35 8.28 -22.69
N ASN A 63 -14.62 7.87 -22.88
CA ASN A 63 -15.81 8.54 -22.37
C ASN A 63 -15.94 8.55 -20.83
N PHE A 64 -15.19 7.72 -20.10
CA PHE A 64 -15.26 7.62 -18.63
C PHE A 64 -14.01 8.12 -17.91
N LEU A 65 -13.07 8.77 -18.62
CA LEU A 65 -11.80 9.19 -18.04
C LEU A 65 -11.95 10.15 -16.84
N ASP A 66 -12.82 11.16 -16.95
CA ASP A 66 -13.08 12.10 -15.85
C ASP A 66 -13.68 11.40 -14.63
N LEU A 67 -14.60 10.45 -14.84
CA LEU A 67 -15.19 9.66 -13.78
C LEU A 67 -14.13 8.88 -13.02
N LEU A 68 -13.19 8.26 -13.75
CA LEU A 68 -12.09 7.50 -13.19
C LEU A 68 -11.15 8.37 -12.37
N ILE A 69 -10.80 9.56 -12.85
CA ILE A 69 -9.93 10.50 -12.13
C ILE A 69 -10.61 10.96 -10.84
N PHE A 70 -11.91 11.29 -10.87
CA PHE A 70 -12.63 11.66 -9.65
C PHE A 70 -12.77 10.49 -8.67
N ILE A 71 -13.04 9.28 -9.14
CA ILE A 71 -13.13 8.09 -8.27
C ILE A 71 -11.78 7.81 -7.60
N ASP A 72 -10.67 7.84 -8.34
CA ASP A 72 -9.32 7.66 -7.76
C ASP A 72 -9.05 8.72 -6.69
N GLN A 73 -9.29 9.99 -7.01
CA GLN A 73 -9.09 11.10 -6.08
C GLN A 73 -9.92 10.96 -4.79
N PHE A 74 -11.23 10.68 -4.89
CA PHE A 74 -12.09 10.62 -3.70
C PHE A 74 -11.85 9.36 -2.86
N LEU A 75 -11.58 8.22 -3.50
CA LEU A 75 -11.22 6.99 -2.77
C LEU A 75 -9.81 7.08 -2.17
N ASP A 76 -8.91 7.89 -2.74
CA ASP A 76 -7.60 8.14 -2.15
C ASP A 76 -7.70 8.88 -0.81
N PHE A 77 -8.71 9.75 -0.62
CA PHE A 77 -8.92 10.36 0.70
C PHE A 77 -9.12 9.31 1.80
N THR A 78 -9.90 8.24 1.54
CA THR A 78 -10.08 7.15 2.51
C THR A 78 -8.79 6.38 2.73
N PHE A 79 -8.00 6.16 1.68
CA PHE A 79 -6.70 5.49 1.78
C PHE A 79 -5.70 6.31 2.62
N VAL A 80 -5.51 7.60 2.29
CA VAL A 80 -4.65 8.53 3.01
C VAL A 80 -5.10 8.69 4.46
N PHE A 81 -6.40 8.87 4.70
CA PHE A 81 -6.94 8.96 6.05
C PHE A 81 -6.55 7.74 6.88
N SER A 82 -6.75 6.55 6.31
CA SER A 82 -6.47 5.28 6.99
C SER A 82 -4.99 5.12 7.30
N ILE A 83 -4.11 5.44 6.34
CA ILE A 83 -2.67 5.22 6.51
C ILE A 83 -2.02 6.24 7.46
N VAL A 84 -2.48 7.49 7.45
CA VAL A 84 -2.00 8.52 8.39
C VAL A 84 -2.40 8.16 9.81
N LEU A 85 -3.67 7.82 10.04
CA LEU A 85 -4.12 7.36 11.36
C LEU A 85 -3.39 6.10 11.81
N LEU A 86 -3.16 5.16 10.90
CA LEU A 86 -2.39 3.95 11.18
C LEU A 86 -0.98 4.30 11.68
N SER A 87 -0.31 5.29 11.07
CA SER A 87 1.04 5.69 11.51
C SER A 87 1.12 6.25 12.93
N PHE A 88 0.02 6.86 13.41
CA PHE A 88 -0.08 7.35 14.78
C PHE A 88 -0.43 6.26 15.81
N ILE A 89 -0.87 5.08 15.36
CA ILE A 89 -1.42 4.02 16.23
C ILE A 89 -0.52 2.77 16.21
N PHE A 90 0.14 2.46 15.10
CA PHE A 90 0.89 1.23 14.90
C PHE A 90 2.18 1.47 14.09
N PRO A 91 3.31 0.80 14.46
CA PRO A 91 3.43 -0.29 15.44
C PRO A 91 3.44 0.14 16.90
N ILE A 92 3.62 1.44 17.17
CA ILE A 92 3.52 2.01 18.51
C ILE A 92 2.50 3.14 18.49
N PRO A 93 1.59 3.18 19.49
CA PRO A 93 0.64 4.27 19.61
C PRO A 93 1.34 5.55 20.07
N LEU A 94 1.46 6.52 19.16
CA LEU A 94 1.80 7.91 19.47
C LEU A 94 0.60 8.63 20.08
N ILE A 95 -0.61 8.26 19.67
CA ILE A 95 -1.86 8.68 20.31
C ILE A 95 -2.00 7.97 21.65
N ARG A 96 -2.11 8.74 22.73
CA ARG A 96 -2.18 8.21 24.09
C ARG A 96 -3.56 8.26 24.72
N ASN A 97 -4.43 9.16 24.23
CA ASN A 97 -5.77 9.40 24.80
C ASN A 97 -6.86 9.48 23.72
N LYS A 98 -8.11 9.17 24.07
CA LYS A 98 -9.27 9.30 23.15
C LYS A 98 -9.42 10.70 22.53
N LYS A 99 -9.14 11.76 23.29
CA LYS A 99 -9.19 13.15 22.79
C LYS A 99 -8.20 13.39 21.66
N GLN A 100 -6.99 12.83 21.76
CA GLN A 100 -5.98 12.95 20.71
C GLN A 100 -6.39 12.19 19.44
N LEU A 101 -7.01 11.02 19.60
CA LEU A 101 -7.60 10.29 18.47
C LEU A 101 -8.70 11.10 17.78
N PHE A 102 -9.60 11.70 18.57
CA PHE A 102 -10.66 12.56 18.05
C PHE A 102 -10.09 13.77 17.29
N TYR A 103 -9.10 14.47 17.84
CA TYR A 103 -8.47 15.61 17.16
C TYR A 103 -7.75 15.17 15.87
N ALA A 104 -7.10 14.01 15.86
CA ALA A 104 -6.49 13.46 14.66
C ALA A 104 -7.54 13.19 13.56
N ILE A 105 -8.62 12.47 13.90
CA ILE A 105 -9.74 12.21 12.99
C ILE A 105 -10.36 13.52 12.47
N PHE A 106 -10.65 14.46 13.37
CA PHE A 106 -11.24 15.75 13.03
C PHE A 106 -10.35 16.54 12.05
N SER A 107 -9.03 16.59 12.32
CA SER A 107 -8.08 17.29 11.46
C SER A 107 -8.04 16.71 10.04
N LEU A 108 -8.05 15.38 9.91
CA LEU A 108 -8.05 14.70 8.63
C LEU A 108 -9.37 14.90 7.86
N VAL A 109 -10.51 14.91 8.55
CA VAL A 109 -11.82 15.24 7.95
C VAL A 109 -11.81 16.69 7.44
N CYS A 110 -11.29 17.64 8.21
CA CYS A 110 -11.16 19.03 7.76
C CYS A 110 -10.29 19.15 6.50
N ILE A 111 -9.15 18.45 6.45
CA ILE A 111 -8.29 18.41 5.26
C ILE A 111 -9.04 17.82 4.06
N ALA A 112 -9.77 16.72 4.25
CA ALA A 112 -10.56 16.09 3.18
C ALA A 112 -11.67 17.01 2.65
N ILE A 113 -12.35 17.77 3.52
CA ILE A 113 -13.36 18.76 3.12
C ILE A 113 -12.72 19.88 2.31
N ILE A 114 -11.60 20.44 2.77
CA ILE A 114 -10.87 21.50 2.04
C ILE A 114 -10.43 21.00 0.67
N ALA A 115 -9.86 19.79 0.60
CA ALA A 115 -9.40 19.19 -0.64
C ALA A 115 -10.58 18.91 -1.59
N THR A 116 -11.69 18.36 -1.08
CA THR A 116 -12.92 18.11 -1.86
C THR A 116 -13.48 19.41 -2.43
N PHE A 117 -13.55 20.46 -1.63
CA PHE A 117 -14.02 21.77 -2.10
C PHE A 117 -13.09 22.35 -3.18
N SER A 118 -11.78 22.20 -3.02
CA SER A 118 -10.81 22.57 -4.06
C SER A 118 -10.98 21.75 -5.34
N VAL A 119 -11.27 20.45 -5.26
CA VAL A 119 -11.54 19.61 -6.45
C VAL A 119 -12.76 20.13 -7.20
N ILE A 120 -13.83 20.47 -6.49
CA ILE A 120 -15.07 20.97 -7.10
C ILE A 120 -14.82 22.32 -7.80
N LEU A 121 -14.11 23.24 -7.14
CA LEU A 121 -13.89 24.58 -7.68
C LEU A 121 -12.81 24.64 -8.76
N ASN A 122 -11.67 24.00 -8.55
CA ASN A 122 -10.45 24.21 -9.33
C ASN A 122 -9.95 22.95 -10.06
N GLY A 123 -10.66 21.82 -9.93
CA GLY A 123 -10.26 20.55 -10.51
C GLY A 123 -9.21 19.81 -9.67
N VAL A 124 -8.85 18.61 -10.12
CA VAL A 124 -7.98 17.67 -9.38
C VAL A 124 -6.51 18.12 -9.38
N ASN A 125 -6.08 18.83 -10.43
CA ASN A 125 -4.70 19.28 -10.59
C ASN A 125 -4.32 20.47 -9.70
N HIS A 126 -5.28 21.09 -9.02
CA HIS A 126 -4.99 22.24 -8.17
C HIS A 126 -4.20 21.83 -6.90
N PRO A 127 -3.21 22.62 -6.45
CA PRO A 127 -2.39 22.34 -5.27
C PRO A 127 -3.19 21.94 -4.01
N LEU A 128 -4.29 22.65 -3.75
CA LEU A 128 -5.15 22.40 -2.59
C LEU A 128 -5.96 21.11 -2.72
N SER A 129 -6.26 20.66 -3.94
CA SER A 129 -6.91 19.37 -4.21
C SER A 129 -5.96 18.22 -3.88
N SER A 130 -4.65 18.44 -4.11
CA SER A 130 -3.57 17.48 -3.88
C SER A 130 -2.94 17.54 -2.48
N ILE A 131 -3.46 18.37 -1.57
CA ILE A 131 -2.84 18.58 -0.24
C ILE A 131 -2.69 17.28 0.58
N HIS A 132 -3.63 16.34 0.38
CA HIS A 132 -3.66 15.05 1.06
C HIS A 132 -2.48 14.13 0.66
N ILE A 133 -1.95 14.27 -0.56
CA ILE A 133 -0.80 13.48 -1.05
C ILE A 133 0.45 13.73 -0.20
N ASN A 134 0.66 14.97 0.26
CA ASN A 134 1.82 15.30 1.10
C ASN A 134 1.77 14.62 2.48
N LEU A 135 0.62 14.08 2.91
CA LEU A 135 0.51 13.32 4.14
C LEU A 135 1.19 11.94 4.05
N TYR A 136 1.50 11.45 2.86
CA TYR A 136 2.35 10.28 2.68
C TYR A 136 3.75 10.49 3.23
N ILE A 137 4.33 11.69 3.06
CA ILE A 137 5.63 12.05 3.63
C ILE A 137 5.59 12.00 5.15
N VAL A 138 4.54 12.57 5.75
CA VAL A 138 4.35 12.57 7.21
C VAL A 138 4.32 11.13 7.74
N THR A 139 3.54 10.27 7.08
CA THR A 139 3.37 8.86 7.44
C THR A 139 4.70 8.09 7.33
N GLY A 140 5.39 8.19 6.19
CA GLY A 140 6.68 7.52 5.98
C GLY A 140 7.77 8.02 6.93
N THR A 141 7.75 9.31 7.26
CA THR A 141 8.67 9.91 8.25
C THR A 141 8.45 9.31 9.64
N ILE A 142 7.19 9.25 10.10
CA ILE A 142 6.85 8.68 11.42
C ILE A 142 7.35 7.23 11.51
N TRP A 143 7.05 6.40 10.52
CA TRP A 143 7.49 5.01 10.53
C TRP A 143 9.00 4.86 10.38
N THR A 144 9.67 5.72 9.60
CA THR A 144 11.13 5.71 9.50
C THR A 144 11.79 6.05 10.84
N ILE A 145 11.25 7.04 11.57
CA ILE A 145 11.73 7.39 12.92
C ILE A 145 11.50 6.24 13.90
N ILE A 146 10.31 5.61 13.88
CA ILE A 146 10.02 4.45 14.72
C ILE A 146 10.97 3.31 14.40
N TYR A 147 11.17 3.01 13.11
CA TYR A 147 12.12 2.01 12.66
C TYR A 147 13.52 2.27 13.24
N LEU A 148 14.09 3.46 13.03
CA LEU A 148 15.43 3.80 13.53
C LEU A 148 15.54 3.68 15.06
N LYS A 149 14.57 4.23 15.78
CA LYS A 149 14.55 4.21 17.25
C LYS A 149 14.57 2.79 17.82
N PHE A 150 13.77 1.89 17.25
CA PHE A 150 13.64 0.52 17.75
C PHE A 150 14.76 -0.38 17.23
N ARG A 151 15.29 -0.11 16.03
CA ARG A 151 16.43 -0.83 15.47
C ARG A 151 17.72 -0.60 16.25
N PHE A 152 17.94 0.63 16.74
CA PHE A 152 19.13 1.03 17.51
C PHE A 152 18.89 1.17 19.02
N MET A 153 17.84 0.55 19.57
CA MET A 153 17.56 0.65 20.99
C MET A 153 18.69 0.01 21.84
N PRO A 154 19.42 0.78 22.67
CA PRO A 154 20.58 0.27 23.39
C PRO A 154 20.23 -0.89 24.32
N GLY A 155 21.05 -1.95 24.28
CA GLY A 155 20.84 -3.16 25.10
C GLY A 155 19.65 -4.03 24.70
N LYS A 156 18.96 -3.69 23.60
CA LYS A 156 17.77 -4.39 23.08
C LYS A 156 17.90 -4.80 21.61
N GLU A 157 19.13 -4.86 21.12
CA GLU A 157 19.48 -5.13 19.73
C GLU A 157 19.10 -6.55 19.30
N ASP A 158 19.15 -7.50 20.22
CA ASP A 158 18.85 -8.92 19.99
C ASP A 158 17.46 -9.32 20.54
N ASP A 159 16.66 -8.37 21.03
CA ASP A 159 15.31 -8.60 21.56
C ASP A 159 14.29 -8.70 20.42
N SER A 160 13.78 -9.91 20.16
CA SER A 160 12.92 -10.21 19.02
C SER A 160 11.60 -9.42 19.01
N GLU A 161 11.07 -9.05 20.17
CA GLU A 161 9.83 -8.26 20.26
C GLU A 161 10.07 -6.81 19.85
N ILE A 162 11.18 -6.22 20.31
CA ILE A 162 11.60 -4.85 19.97
C ILE A 162 12.00 -4.76 18.49
N GLN A 163 12.74 -5.75 18.00
CA GLN A 163 13.04 -5.85 16.57
C GLN A 163 11.77 -6.08 15.74
N GLY A 164 10.77 -6.75 16.29
CA GLY A 164 9.42 -6.87 15.72
C GLY A 164 8.77 -5.52 15.44
N ILE A 165 8.85 -4.57 16.37
CA ILE A 165 8.31 -3.22 16.16
C ILE A 165 9.02 -2.52 14.99
N ALA A 166 10.35 -2.59 14.92
CA ALA A 166 11.11 -2.03 13.80
C ALA A 166 10.74 -2.71 12.47
N ASN A 167 10.60 -4.04 12.48
CA ASN A 167 10.20 -4.82 11.32
C ASN A 167 8.80 -4.42 10.82
N ALA A 168 7.84 -4.20 11.72
CA ALA A 168 6.51 -3.71 11.36
C ALA A 168 6.58 -2.33 10.68
N ALA A 169 7.34 -1.39 11.26
CA ALA A 169 7.51 -0.03 10.70
C ALA A 169 8.20 -0.04 9.32
N LEU A 170 9.16 -0.95 9.11
CA LEU A 170 9.78 -1.18 7.81
C LEU A 170 8.77 -1.69 6.79
N LEU A 171 7.98 -2.72 7.14
CA LEU A 171 6.98 -3.29 6.23
C LEU A 171 5.86 -2.30 5.89
N LEU A 172 5.48 -1.44 6.82
CA LEU A 172 4.52 -0.37 6.57
C LEU A 172 5.07 0.68 5.60
N ASN A 173 6.37 1.01 5.69
CA ASN A 173 7.03 1.84 4.68
C ASN A 173 7.08 1.13 3.32
N VAL A 174 7.42 -0.15 3.27
CA VAL A 174 7.39 -0.92 2.01
C VAL A 174 5.98 -0.93 1.43
N LEU A 175 4.95 -1.14 2.24
CA LEU A 175 3.56 -1.11 1.80
C LEU A 175 3.18 0.24 1.19
N LEU A 176 3.65 1.34 1.79
CA LEU A 176 3.33 2.70 1.34
C LEU A 176 4.14 3.13 0.10
N VAL A 177 5.47 3.03 0.18
CA VAL A 177 6.42 3.62 -0.80
C VAL A 177 7.35 2.59 -1.46
N GLY A 178 7.15 1.29 -1.24
CA GLY A 178 8.03 0.25 -1.78
C GLY A 178 8.17 0.28 -3.30
N TYR A 179 7.11 0.62 -4.04
CA TYR A 179 7.19 0.79 -5.50
C TYR A 179 8.21 1.88 -5.92
N THR A 180 8.35 2.95 -5.13
CA THR A 180 9.29 4.04 -5.40
C THR A 180 10.73 3.56 -5.25
N TRP A 181 10.96 2.55 -4.40
CA TRP A 181 12.29 1.96 -4.22
C TRP A 181 12.74 1.16 -5.44
N PHE A 182 11.90 0.90 -6.44
CA PHE A 182 12.35 0.39 -7.74
C PHE A 182 12.86 1.48 -8.68
N LYS A 183 12.73 2.75 -8.30
CA LYS A 183 13.05 3.90 -9.14
C LYS A 183 14.10 4.82 -8.51
N TRP A 184 14.61 4.49 -7.33
CA TRP A 184 15.46 5.36 -6.51
C TRP A 184 16.72 5.87 -7.21
N THR A 185 17.28 5.07 -8.12
CA THR A 185 18.47 5.43 -8.90
C THR A 185 18.23 6.62 -9.81
N GLY A 186 17.00 6.76 -10.32
CA GLY A 186 16.59 7.84 -11.22
C GLY A 186 16.74 9.23 -10.61
N LEU A 187 16.68 9.32 -9.27
CA LEU A 187 16.95 10.56 -8.53
C LEU A 187 18.37 11.07 -8.79
N TYR A 188 19.35 10.17 -8.79
CA TYR A 188 20.77 10.54 -8.91
C TYR A 188 21.23 10.67 -10.35
N THR A 189 20.63 9.90 -11.25
CA THR A 189 20.92 9.91 -12.69
C THR A 189 20.07 10.93 -13.46
N GLN A 190 19.23 11.71 -12.77
CA GLN A 190 18.31 12.68 -13.37
C GLN A 190 17.43 12.06 -14.47
N SER A 191 17.02 10.80 -14.27
CA SER A 191 16.31 10.05 -15.30
C SER A 191 14.84 10.46 -15.41
N GLU A 192 14.33 10.50 -16.64
CA GLU A 192 12.95 10.92 -16.92
C GLU A 192 11.91 10.05 -16.20
N PHE A 193 12.16 8.75 -16.04
CA PHE A 193 11.24 7.86 -15.32
C PHE A 193 11.05 8.21 -13.83
N PHE A 194 11.93 9.06 -13.27
CA PHE A 194 11.83 9.57 -11.90
C PHE A 194 11.15 10.94 -11.84
N TYR A 195 11.55 11.88 -12.70
CA TYR A 195 11.10 13.29 -12.66
C TYR A 195 9.87 13.58 -13.53
N ASN A 196 9.65 12.81 -14.60
CA ASN A 196 8.56 13.01 -15.55
C ASN A 196 7.50 11.91 -15.41
N GLN A 197 7.15 11.53 -14.17
CA GLN A 197 6.04 10.61 -13.95
C GLN A 197 4.72 11.31 -14.26
N LYS A 198 4.14 10.92 -15.41
CA LYS A 198 2.86 11.46 -15.85
C LYS A 198 1.72 10.95 -14.96
N ILE A 199 0.81 11.87 -14.67
CA ILE A 199 -0.29 11.75 -13.71
C ILE A 199 -1.19 10.55 -14.02
N SER A 200 -1.56 9.85 -12.94
CA SER A 200 -2.54 8.76 -12.82
C SER A 200 -1.99 7.33 -12.88
N SER A 201 -2.55 6.51 -11.99
CA SER A 201 -2.56 5.04 -12.01
C SER A 201 -3.31 4.46 -13.22
N LEU A 202 -3.80 5.31 -14.12
CA LEU A 202 -4.58 4.95 -15.30
C LEU A 202 -3.73 5.07 -16.58
N PRO A 203 -3.60 3.98 -17.36
CA PRO A 203 -3.09 4.07 -18.72
C PRO A 203 -3.99 5.03 -19.53
N GLY A 204 -3.44 6.13 -20.06
CA GLY A 204 -4.15 7.01 -21.01
C GLY A 204 -4.51 8.42 -20.53
N ALA A 205 -4.54 8.70 -19.22
CA ALA A 205 -4.81 10.08 -18.73
C ALA A 205 -3.67 11.07 -19.02
N ALA A 206 -2.52 10.55 -19.45
CA ALA A 206 -1.27 11.27 -19.68
C ALA A 206 -1.29 12.28 -20.84
N ASN A 207 -2.30 12.23 -21.72
CA ASN A 207 -2.34 13.06 -22.93
C ASN A 207 -3.27 14.28 -22.84
N ALA A 208 -4.06 14.43 -21.76
CA ALA A 208 -5.22 15.32 -21.81
C ALA A 208 -4.99 16.77 -21.34
N LEU A 209 -3.94 17.13 -20.58
CA LEU A 209 -3.98 18.39 -19.81
C LEU A 209 -2.58 19.03 -19.64
N HIS A 210 -2.18 19.93 -20.55
CA HIS A 210 -0.80 20.44 -20.68
C HIS A 210 -0.42 21.67 -19.81
N GLU A 211 -1.36 22.42 -19.22
CA GLU A 211 -1.04 23.78 -18.74
C GLU A 211 -1.03 23.98 -17.20
N SER A 212 -1.54 23.04 -16.40
CA SER A 212 -1.50 23.12 -14.91
C SER A 212 -0.54 22.12 -14.23
N GLN A 213 0.30 21.42 -15.01
CA GLN A 213 1.09 20.26 -14.56
C GLN A 213 2.34 20.59 -13.74
N LEU A 214 2.97 21.75 -13.92
CA LEU A 214 4.33 22.00 -13.42
C LEU A 214 4.45 21.94 -11.89
N TYR A 215 3.44 22.39 -11.15
CA TYR A 215 3.43 22.32 -9.69
C TYR A 215 3.10 20.92 -9.16
N THR A 216 2.14 20.24 -9.79
CA THR A 216 1.73 18.89 -9.39
C THR A 216 2.86 17.90 -9.65
N ASP A 217 3.56 18.03 -10.78
CA ASP A 217 4.75 17.25 -11.12
C ASP A 217 5.90 17.50 -10.12
N TYR A 218 6.05 18.75 -9.66
CA TYR A 218 7.03 19.11 -8.62
C TYR A 218 6.70 18.46 -7.27
N LEU A 219 5.45 18.53 -6.81
CA LEU A 219 5.02 17.88 -5.57
C LEU A 219 5.23 16.36 -5.63
N TRP A 220 4.93 15.73 -6.76
CA TRP A 220 5.16 14.30 -6.93
C TRP A 220 6.64 13.93 -6.92
N SER A 221 7.47 14.67 -7.65
CA SER A 221 8.92 14.50 -7.64
C SER A 221 9.49 14.66 -6.23
N MET A 222 8.97 15.62 -5.45
CA MET A 222 9.31 15.78 -4.03
C MET A 222 8.91 14.55 -3.21
N ASN A 223 7.68 14.05 -3.36
CA ASN A 223 7.21 12.84 -2.66
C ASN A 223 8.07 11.61 -3.00
N LEU A 224 8.43 11.42 -4.28
CA LEU A 224 9.30 10.34 -4.74
C LEU A 224 10.72 10.46 -4.18
N ALA A 225 11.27 11.67 -4.13
CA ALA A 225 12.58 11.93 -3.54
C ALA A 225 12.60 11.60 -2.05
N VAL A 226 11.60 12.05 -1.30
CA VAL A 226 11.49 11.77 0.13
C VAL A 226 11.29 10.27 0.40
N ALA A 227 10.45 9.60 -0.38
CA ALA A 227 10.28 8.14 -0.33
C ALA A 227 11.58 7.38 -0.61
N THR A 228 12.39 7.87 -1.55
CA THR A 228 13.73 7.35 -1.85
C THR A 228 14.66 7.49 -0.64
N PHE A 229 14.63 8.64 0.05
CA PHE A 229 15.42 8.82 1.27
C PHE A 229 15.03 7.85 2.38
N PHE A 230 13.74 7.53 2.55
CA PHE A 230 13.33 6.49 3.51
C PHE A 230 13.95 5.13 3.17
N GLY A 231 13.87 4.72 1.89
CA GLY A 231 14.43 3.45 1.43
C GLY A 231 15.95 3.37 1.60
N LEU A 232 16.67 4.42 1.22
CA LEU A 232 18.13 4.50 1.39
C LEU A 232 18.55 4.49 2.86
N THR A 233 17.82 5.20 3.72
CA THR A 233 18.06 5.19 5.16
C THR A 233 17.92 3.78 5.72
N MET A 234 16.85 3.07 5.36
CA MET A 234 16.64 1.67 5.76
C MET A 234 17.72 0.75 5.17
N LEU A 235 18.10 0.93 3.91
CA LEU A 235 19.15 0.13 3.26
C LEU A 235 20.49 0.22 4.01
N VAL A 236 20.94 1.43 4.35
CA VAL A 236 22.20 1.64 5.08
C VAL A 236 22.17 0.94 6.43
N VAL A 237 21.04 1.04 7.15
CA VAL A 237 20.86 0.39 8.45
C VAL A 237 20.84 -1.13 8.33
N GLU A 238 20.16 -1.68 7.32
CA GLU A 238 20.12 -3.13 7.11
C GLU A 238 21.47 -3.71 6.66
N ILE A 239 22.21 -3.01 5.80
CA ILE A 239 23.60 -3.39 5.45
C ILE A 239 24.47 -3.42 6.71
N TYR A 240 24.36 -2.40 7.57
CA TYR A 240 25.09 -2.36 8.83
C TYR A 240 24.73 -3.56 9.74
N ARG A 241 23.45 -3.93 9.82
CA ARG A 241 23.01 -5.09 10.62
C ARG A 241 23.55 -6.40 10.07
N ILE A 242 23.52 -6.60 8.75
CA ILE A 242 24.09 -7.78 8.11
C ILE A 242 25.59 -7.86 8.39
N TYR A 243 26.31 -6.74 8.28
CA TYR A 243 27.73 -6.66 8.63
C TYR A 243 27.99 -7.08 10.10
N LYS A 244 27.09 -6.69 11.01
CA LYS A 244 27.10 -7.13 12.42
C LYS A 244 26.54 -8.53 12.65
N ARG A 245 26.27 -9.31 11.60
CA ARG A 245 25.67 -10.67 11.64
C ARG A 245 24.31 -10.73 12.33
N ARG A 246 23.56 -9.63 12.29
CA ARG A 246 22.21 -9.48 12.85
C ARG A 246 21.13 -9.32 11.78
N GLY A 247 21.44 -9.69 10.53
CA GLY A 247 20.48 -9.61 9.43
C GLY A 247 19.33 -10.59 9.62
N ASP A 248 18.11 -10.12 9.40
CA ASP A 248 16.89 -10.93 9.37
C ASP A 248 16.22 -10.86 7.99
N TRP A 249 15.11 -11.57 7.83
CA TRP A 249 14.39 -11.63 6.55
C TRP A 249 13.95 -10.24 6.04
N THR A 250 13.70 -9.26 6.93
CA THR A 250 13.39 -7.89 6.53
C THR A 250 14.62 -7.15 5.98
N SER A 251 15.83 -7.45 6.47
CA SER A 251 17.07 -6.95 5.89
C SER A 251 17.20 -7.35 4.42
N TYR A 252 16.99 -8.63 4.13
CA TYR A 252 17.05 -9.14 2.76
C TYR A 252 15.95 -8.55 1.88
N LEU A 253 14.75 -8.34 2.43
CA LEU A 253 13.65 -7.70 1.70
C LEU A 253 14.04 -6.30 1.22
N VAL A 254 14.56 -5.44 2.10
CA VAL A 254 14.97 -4.07 1.71
C VAL A 254 16.06 -4.11 0.65
N ILE A 255 17.06 -4.99 0.80
CA ILE A 255 18.14 -5.13 -0.17
C ILE A 255 17.60 -5.56 -1.54
N ILE A 256 16.68 -6.52 -1.61
CA ILE A 256 16.07 -6.94 -2.86
C ILE A 256 15.37 -5.77 -3.55
N TYR A 257 14.55 -5.00 -2.83
CA TYR A 257 13.86 -3.83 -3.40
C TYR A 257 14.86 -2.81 -3.97
N MET A 258 15.91 -2.49 -3.21
CA MET A 258 16.89 -1.51 -3.63
C MET A 258 17.79 -2.00 -4.78
N VAL A 259 18.15 -3.28 -4.79
CA VAL A 259 18.90 -3.91 -5.90
C VAL A 259 18.06 -3.94 -7.17
N LEU A 260 16.76 -4.26 -7.07
CA LEU A 260 15.84 -4.16 -8.21
C LEU A 260 15.81 -2.73 -8.75
N GLY A 261 15.87 -1.70 -7.90
CA GLY A 261 16.01 -0.31 -8.38
C GLY A 261 17.25 -0.06 -9.24
N ILE A 262 18.38 -0.71 -8.95
CA ILE A 262 19.60 -0.61 -9.77
C ILE A 262 19.35 -1.22 -11.16
N PHE A 263 18.74 -2.41 -11.22
CA PHE A 263 18.36 -3.03 -12.49
C PHE A 263 17.38 -2.15 -13.28
N GLY A 264 16.46 -1.46 -12.60
CA GLY A 264 15.57 -0.48 -13.21
C GLY A 264 16.33 0.60 -13.96
N GLN A 265 17.40 1.17 -13.38
CA GLN A 265 18.24 2.14 -14.08
C GLN A 265 18.88 1.56 -15.34
N LEU A 266 19.38 0.33 -15.29
CA LEU A 266 20.04 -0.29 -16.43
C LEU A 266 19.03 -0.46 -17.57
N ILE A 267 17.82 -0.94 -17.25
CA ILE A 267 16.76 -1.16 -18.23
C ILE A 267 16.30 0.17 -18.85
N HIS A 268 16.03 1.18 -18.02
CA HIS A 268 15.60 2.49 -18.53
C HIS A 268 16.74 3.30 -19.18
N GLY A 269 18.00 3.06 -18.80
CA GLY A 269 19.16 3.87 -19.19
C GLY A 269 19.95 3.38 -20.40
N PHE A 270 19.89 2.09 -20.75
CA PHE A 270 20.58 1.55 -21.94
C PHE A 270 19.80 1.72 -23.26
N GLU A 271 18.57 2.20 -23.21
CA GLU A 271 17.65 2.24 -24.34
C GLU A 271 17.77 3.53 -25.17
N SER A 272 18.89 3.66 -25.88
CA SER A 272 18.99 4.50 -27.08
C SER A 272 18.36 3.82 -28.33
N VAL A 273 17.61 2.74 -28.12
CA VAL A 273 16.92 1.99 -29.18
C VAL A 273 15.42 2.13 -28.91
N GLU A 274 14.72 2.87 -29.77
CA GLU A 274 13.29 3.22 -29.72
C GLU A 274 12.30 2.02 -29.69
N ASN A 275 12.75 0.78 -29.47
CA ASN A 275 11.96 -0.45 -29.62
C ASN A 275 12.32 -1.55 -28.60
N SER A 276 12.32 -1.24 -27.31
CA SER A 276 12.52 -2.27 -26.29
C SER A 276 11.20 -2.80 -25.74
N SER A 277 10.86 -4.03 -26.11
CA SER A 277 9.75 -4.79 -25.55
C SER A 277 9.86 -5.05 -24.04
N PHE A 278 11.01 -4.76 -23.42
CA PHE A 278 11.31 -5.15 -22.04
C PHE A 278 10.91 -4.11 -20.97
N ARG A 279 10.85 -2.81 -21.31
CA ARG A 279 10.46 -1.76 -20.34
C ARG A 279 9.05 -1.97 -19.77
N PRO A 280 8.00 -2.23 -20.58
CA PRO A 280 6.66 -2.49 -20.05
C PRO A 280 6.62 -3.73 -19.16
N VAL A 281 7.39 -4.78 -19.51
CA VAL A 281 7.50 -6.00 -18.71
C VAL A 281 8.18 -5.71 -17.37
N TRP A 282 9.22 -4.88 -17.35
CA TRP A 282 9.88 -4.46 -16.12
C TRP A 282 8.95 -3.67 -15.18
N GLU A 283 8.19 -2.73 -15.73
CA GLU A 283 7.21 -1.95 -14.97
C GLU A 283 6.09 -2.85 -14.41
N LEU A 284 5.65 -3.83 -15.21
CA LEU A 284 4.69 -4.86 -14.79
C LEU A 284 5.22 -5.67 -13.61
N MET A 285 6.47 -6.16 -13.70
CA MET A 285 7.12 -6.97 -12.66
C MET A 285 7.44 -6.21 -11.37
N THR A 286 7.63 -4.89 -11.45
CA THR A 286 8.08 -4.08 -10.31
C THR A 286 6.92 -3.28 -9.73
N SER A 287 6.58 -2.17 -10.37
CA SER A 287 5.60 -1.21 -9.86
C SER A 287 4.20 -1.81 -9.85
N THR A 288 3.74 -2.38 -10.97
CA THR A 288 2.38 -2.92 -11.07
C THR A 288 2.19 -4.10 -10.13
N LEU A 289 3.09 -5.10 -10.17
CA LEU A 289 3.08 -6.24 -9.26
C LEU A 289 3.04 -5.82 -7.79
N HIS A 290 3.81 -4.78 -7.43
CA HIS A 290 3.81 -4.29 -6.06
C HIS A 290 2.45 -3.72 -5.65
N TYR A 291 1.85 -2.87 -6.50
CA TYR A 291 0.56 -2.24 -6.25
C TYR A 291 -0.60 -3.23 -6.19
N THR A 292 -0.56 -4.28 -7.03
CA THR A 292 -1.68 -5.21 -7.20
C THR A 292 -1.60 -6.42 -6.28
N LEU A 293 -0.40 -6.99 -6.07
CA LEU A 293 -0.24 -8.27 -5.37
C LEU A 293 0.62 -8.17 -4.11
N ILE A 294 1.76 -7.47 -4.16
CA ILE A 294 2.66 -7.46 -3.01
C ILE A 294 2.05 -6.70 -1.83
N ARG A 295 1.36 -5.57 -2.06
CA ARG A 295 0.68 -4.81 -1.00
C ARG A 295 -0.36 -5.65 -0.24
N PRO A 296 -1.31 -6.34 -0.89
CA PRO A 296 -2.22 -7.27 -0.20
C PRO A 296 -1.51 -8.35 0.59
N LEU A 297 -0.44 -8.96 0.05
CA LEU A 297 0.36 -9.96 0.76
C LEU A 297 1.08 -9.37 1.98
N LEU A 298 1.62 -8.16 1.87
CA LEU A 298 2.23 -7.44 3.00
C LEU A 298 1.19 -7.12 4.08
N ALA A 299 -0.03 -6.76 3.70
CA ALA A 299 -1.10 -6.58 4.67
C ALA A 299 -1.50 -7.88 5.35
N LEU A 300 -1.61 -8.99 4.61
CA LEU A 300 -1.85 -10.30 5.20
C LEU A 300 -0.78 -10.64 6.26
N LEU A 301 0.48 -10.38 5.93
CA LEU A 301 1.60 -10.53 6.83
C LEU A 301 1.49 -9.61 8.06
N LEU A 302 1.15 -8.33 7.88
CA LEU A 302 0.93 -7.39 8.98
C LEU A 302 -0.21 -7.83 9.89
N LEU A 303 -1.32 -8.30 9.31
CA LEU A 303 -2.51 -8.71 10.04
C LEU A 303 -2.24 -9.91 10.96
N PHE A 304 -1.65 -10.98 10.41
CA PHE A 304 -1.43 -12.22 11.15
C PHE A 304 -0.11 -12.26 11.91
N ARG A 305 1.02 -11.95 11.26
CA ARG A 305 2.34 -12.11 11.87
C ARG A 305 2.61 -11.11 13.00
N PHE A 306 2.06 -9.90 12.91
CA PHE A 306 2.18 -8.90 13.99
C PHE A 306 0.98 -8.93 14.95
N GLY A 307 0.12 -9.94 14.79
CA GLY A 307 -0.98 -10.23 15.68
C GLY A 307 -2.00 -9.11 15.79
N LEU A 308 -2.26 -8.39 14.68
CA LEU A 308 -3.39 -7.47 14.58
C LEU A 308 -4.72 -8.25 14.57
N ILE A 309 -4.69 -9.45 13.99
CA ILE A 309 -5.74 -10.45 14.01
C ILE A 309 -5.18 -11.71 14.68
N ARG A 310 -5.81 -12.14 15.78
CA ARG A 310 -5.59 -13.44 16.39
C ARG A 310 -6.43 -14.52 15.70
N ILE A 311 -5.81 -15.68 15.45
CA ILE A 311 -6.53 -16.84 14.91
C ILE A 311 -7.04 -17.67 16.06
N GLU A 312 -8.36 -17.67 16.20
CA GLU A 312 -9.11 -18.50 17.15
C GLU A 312 -9.83 -19.60 16.37
N ASP A 313 -10.18 -20.71 17.02
CA ASP A 313 -10.82 -21.85 16.37
C ASP A 313 -12.10 -21.47 15.60
N ARG A 314 -12.87 -20.51 16.12
CA ARG A 314 -14.08 -19.97 15.48
C ARG A 314 -13.81 -19.30 14.13
N ASN A 315 -12.66 -18.64 13.99
CA ASN A 315 -12.31 -17.82 12.83
C ASN A 315 -11.22 -18.44 11.96
N ARG A 316 -10.64 -19.56 12.41
CA ARG A 316 -9.54 -20.26 11.75
C ARG A 316 -9.86 -20.66 10.32
N SER A 317 -11.09 -21.11 10.06
CA SER A 317 -11.52 -21.47 8.70
C SER A 317 -11.47 -20.28 7.76
N LEU A 318 -12.04 -19.14 8.16
CA LEU A 318 -12.06 -17.92 7.36
C LEU A 318 -10.64 -17.36 7.14
N SER A 319 -9.84 -17.27 8.21
CA SER A 319 -8.44 -16.81 8.11
C SER A 319 -7.59 -17.70 7.21
N LYS A 320 -7.78 -19.03 7.31
CA LYS A 320 -7.10 -20.01 6.45
C LYS A 320 -7.51 -19.85 5.00
N THR A 321 -8.81 -19.88 4.71
CA THR A 321 -9.34 -19.78 3.34
C THR A 321 -8.90 -18.48 2.68
N MET A 322 -9.04 -17.34 3.37
CA MET A 322 -8.61 -16.03 2.89
C MET A 322 -7.12 -15.99 2.56
N SER A 323 -6.27 -16.48 3.47
CA SER A 323 -4.82 -16.48 3.27
C SER A 323 -4.41 -17.38 2.11
N ILE A 324 -5.00 -18.58 2.03
CA ILE A 324 -4.75 -19.51 0.94
C ILE A 324 -5.15 -18.88 -0.40
N ILE A 325 -6.39 -18.37 -0.53
CA ILE A 325 -6.85 -17.72 -1.77
C ILE A 325 -5.90 -16.59 -2.19
N LEU A 326 -5.50 -15.71 -1.25
CA LEU A 326 -4.57 -14.62 -1.58
C LEU A 326 -3.22 -15.13 -2.08
N ILE A 327 -2.66 -16.16 -1.44
CA ILE A 327 -1.38 -16.75 -1.84
C ILE A 327 -1.52 -17.47 -3.19
N VAL A 328 -2.60 -18.23 -3.40
CA VAL A 328 -2.88 -18.95 -4.67
C VAL A 328 -2.93 -17.97 -5.83
N VAL A 329 -3.78 -16.95 -5.71
CA VAL A 329 -4.04 -16.01 -6.81
C VAL A 329 -2.79 -15.18 -7.08
N ALA A 330 -2.09 -14.72 -6.03
CA ALA A 330 -0.83 -14.03 -6.21
C ALA A 330 0.24 -14.90 -6.87
N SER A 331 0.32 -16.19 -6.49
CA SER A 331 1.27 -17.13 -7.12
C SER A 331 0.93 -17.39 -8.58
N SER A 332 -0.36 -17.54 -8.91
CA SER A 332 -0.84 -17.71 -10.29
C SER A 332 -0.45 -16.52 -11.16
N ALA A 333 -0.68 -15.30 -10.68
CA ALA A 333 -0.37 -14.09 -11.42
C ALA A 333 1.15 -13.84 -11.53
N ILE A 334 1.95 -14.20 -10.51
CA ILE A 334 3.41 -14.18 -10.63
C ILE A 334 3.89 -15.17 -11.70
N LEU A 335 3.30 -16.37 -11.75
CA LEU A 335 3.64 -17.36 -12.77
C LEU A 335 3.29 -16.86 -14.18
N GLU A 336 2.14 -16.22 -14.36
CA GLU A 336 1.73 -15.59 -15.62
C GLU A 336 2.75 -14.53 -16.07
N ILE A 337 3.23 -13.68 -15.15
CA ILE A 337 4.26 -12.68 -15.44
C ILE A 337 5.62 -13.33 -15.79
N ILE A 338 5.99 -14.43 -15.11
CA ILE A 338 7.22 -15.17 -15.44
C ILE A 338 7.09 -15.78 -16.83
N GLN A 339 5.91 -16.28 -17.21
CA GLN A 339 5.67 -16.85 -18.53
C GLN A 339 5.75 -15.81 -19.64
N SER A 340 5.28 -14.59 -19.42
CA SER A 340 5.43 -13.51 -20.40
C SER A 340 6.90 -13.05 -20.56
N LEU A 341 7.76 -13.31 -19.57
CA LEU A 341 9.18 -12.97 -19.61
C LEU A 341 10.04 -13.97 -20.38
N ILE A 342 9.69 -15.27 -20.37
CA ILE A 342 10.49 -16.29 -21.06
C ILE A 342 9.80 -16.62 -22.39
N PRO A 343 10.40 -16.28 -23.55
CA PRO A 343 9.86 -16.63 -24.86
C PRO A 343 10.05 -18.13 -25.13
N ILE A 344 9.27 -18.95 -24.42
CA ILE A 344 9.19 -20.40 -24.57
C ILE A 344 7.92 -20.72 -25.37
N THR A 345 8.00 -21.72 -26.25
CA THR A 345 6.81 -22.26 -26.94
C THR A 345 5.72 -22.63 -25.94
N GLU A 346 4.45 -22.29 -26.21
CA GLU A 346 3.30 -22.50 -25.29
C GLU A 346 3.26 -23.90 -24.67
N LEU A 347 3.62 -24.95 -25.44
CA LEU A 347 3.64 -26.33 -24.98
C LEU A 347 4.68 -26.60 -23.86
N VAL A 348 5.87 -26.02 -23.99
CA VAL A 348 6.95 -26.16 -23.00
C VAL A 348 6.71 -25.27 -21.79
N SER A 349 6.15 -24.06 -22.00
CA SER A 349 5.70 -23.18 -20.91
C SER A 349 4.60 -23.86 -20.09
N ALA A 350 3.59 -24.44 -20.73
CA ALA A 350 2.53 -25.18 -20.07
C ALA A 350 3.05 -26.44 -19.34
N GLY A 351 4.05 -27.13 -19.89
CA GLY A 351 4.70 -28.27 -19.24
C GLY A 351 5.50 -27.89 -17.99
N ILE A 352 6.33 -26.85 -18.08
CA ILE A 352 7.09 -26.32 -16.93
C ILE A 352 6.13 -25.74 -15.88
N LEU A 353 5.08 -25.05 -16.31
CA LEU A 353 4.06 -24.51 -15.42
C LEU A 353 3.28 -25.63 -14.74
N GLY A 354 2.89 -26.68 -15.46
CA GLY A 354 2.24 -27.86 -14.88
C GLY A 354 3.13 -28.55 -13.83
N LEU A 355 4.44 -28.62 -14.09
CA LEU A 355 5.42 -29.12 -13.13
C LEU A 355 5.59 -28.18 -11.91
N ALA A 356 5.69 -26.87 -12.16
CA ALA A 356 5.80 -25.85 -11.11
C ALA A 356 4.56 -25.82 -10.21
N ILE A 357 3.36 -25.92 -10.79
CA ILE A 357 2.10 -26.05 -10.07
C ILE A 357 2.07 -27.36 -9.28
N ALA A 358 2.44 -28.49 -9.88
CA ALA A 358 2.51 -29.77 -9.18
C ALA A 358 3.44 -29.73 -7.96
N PHE A 359 4.56 -28.99 -8.04
CA PHE A 359 5.43 -28.73 -6.90
C PHE A 359 4.89 -27.68 -5.94
N ALA A 360 4.11 -26.70 -6.41
CA ALA A 360 3.51 -25.64 -5.60
C ALA A 360 2.29 -26.11 -4.79
N ILE A 361 1.62 -27.20 -5.20
CA ILE A 361 0.50 -27.78 -4.44
C ILE A 361 0.95 -28.10 -3.00
N GLY A 362 0.26 -27.50 -2.04
CA GLY A 362 0.54 -27.66 -0.60
C GLY A 362 1.54 -26.66 0.00
N TRP A 363 2.19 -25.80 -0.81
CA TRP A 363 3.04 -24.73 -0.28
C TRP A 363 2.22 -23.61 0.37
N GLU A 364 1.02 -23.35 -0.15
CA GLU A 364 0.08 -22.37 0.41
C GLU A 364 -0.26 -22.68 1.88
N GLU A 365 -0.47 -23.96 2.20
CA GLU A 365 -0.75 -24.40 3.56
C GLU A 365 0.49 -24.30 4.46
N ARG A 366 1.69 -24.56 3.92
CA ARG A 366 2.95 -24.31 4.64
C ARG A 366 3.18 -22.82 4.89
N LEU A 367 2.92 -21.96 3.91
CA LEU A 367 3.03 -20.51 4.02
C LEU A 367 2.01 -19.96 5.02
N PHE A 368 0.77 -20.42 4.96
CA PHE A 368 -0.23 -20.11 5.99
C PHE A 368 0.25 -20.53 7.38
N ASN A 369 0.69 -21.77 7.54
CA ASN A 369 1.19 -22.24 8.84
C ASN A 369 2.38 -21.41 9.33
N LEU A 370 3.30 -21.01 8.45
CA LEU A 370 4.43 -20.12 8.78
C LEU A 370 3.98 -18.70 9.18
N LEU A 371 2.94 -18.16 8.52
CA LEU A 371 2.35 -16.87 8.85
C LEU A 371 1.68 -16.88 10.23
N VAL A 372 1.13 -18.03 10.62
CA VAL A 372 0.30 -18.20 11.83
C VAL A 372 1.06 -18.77 13.02
N SER A 373 2.10 -19.58 12.80
CA SER A 373 2.78 -20.33 13.87
C SER A 373 3.72 -19.48 14.72
N ASN A 374 4.10 -18.29 14.25
CA ASN A 374 5.06 -17.41 14.93
C ASN A 374 4.55 -15.95 14.96
N PRO A 375 3.40 -15.67 15.60
CA PRO A 375 3.00 -14.30 15.81
C PRO A 375 4.07 -13.63 16.67
N ILE A 376 4.59 -12.49 16.22
CA ILE A 376 5.41 -11.65 17.08
C ILE A 376 4.46 -11.11 18.14
N GLU A 377 4.53 -11.70 19.32
CA GLU A 377 3.94 -11.11 20.51
C GLU A 377 4.64 -9.77 20.73
N ASN A 378 4.06 -8.68 20.21
CA ASN A 378 4.41 -7.34 20.69
C ASN A 378 4.36 -7.39 22.23
N PRO A 379 5.23 -6.64 22.94
CA PRO A 379 5.37 -6.71 24.40
C PRO A 379 4.07 -6.23 25.06
N ASN A 380 3.07 -7.10 25.08
CA ASN A 380 1.70 -6.69 25.23
C ASN A 380 1.38 -6.42 26.69
N HIS A 381 2.17 -6.90 27.64
CA HIS A 381 1.80 -6.86 29.06
C HIS A 381 2.91 -6.35 29.99
N ARG A 382 4.11 -6.01 29.50
CA ARG A 382 5.24 -5.70 30.40
C ARG A 382 5.66 -4.23 30.47
N LYS A 383 5.15 -3.35 29.61
CA LYS A 383 5.58 -1.94 29.57
C LYS A 383 4.45 -0.97 29.20
N GLU A 384 3.62 -0.63 30.18
CA GLU A 384 2.57 0.42 30.09
C GLU A 384 3.07 1.75 29.52
N TYR A 385 4.38 2.02 29.62
CA TYR A 385 5.01 3.22 29.06
C TYR A 385 4.84 3.36 27.54
N TYR A 386 4.94 2.26 26.78
CA TYR A 386 4.86 2.28 25.30
C TYR A 386 3.44 2.03 24.77
N PHE A 387 2.58 1.39 25.56
CA PHE A 387 1.23 1.01 25.17
C PHE A 387 0.24 1.49 26.23
N PRO A 388 -0.31 2.71 26.10
CA PRO A 388 -1.32 3.20 27.02
C PRO A 388 -2.59 2.34 26.87
N ILE A 389 -3.27 2.08 27.97
CA ILE A 389 -4.53 1.33 27.97
C ILE A 389 -5.65 2.33 27.68
N ILE A 390 -6.22 2.25 26.48
CA ILE A 390 -7.40 3.02 26.08
C ILE A 390 -8.54 2.03 25.84
N ASN A 391 -9.62 2.16 26.61
CA ASN A 391 -10.79 1.29 26.46
C ASN A 391 -11.75 1.89 25.44
N PHE A 392 -11.98 1.19 24.34
CA PHE A 392 -13.01 1.54 23.36
C PHE A 392 -14.24 0.66 23.54
N ASP A 393 -15.42 1.27 23.43
CA ASP A 393 -16.68 0.50 23.34
C ASP A 393 -16.78 -0.08 21.92
N PRO A 394 -17.22 -1.34 21.73
CA PRO A 394 -17.54 -1.89 20.41
C PRO A 394 -18.35 -0.94 19.50
N LYS A 395 -19.25 -0.13 20.08
CA LYS A 395 -20.03 0.87 19.33
C LYS A 395 -19.14 1.98 18.71
N GLU A 396 -18.07 2.38 19.39
CA GLU A 396 -17.14 3.40 18.88
C GLU A 396 -16.39 2.88 17.65
N MET A 397 -16.05 1.58 17.62
CA MET A 397 -15.42 0.93 16.45
C MET A 397 -16.40 0.79 15.29
N GLU A 398 -17.65 0.44 15.57
CA GLU A 398 -18.68 0.39 14.55
C GLU A 398 -18.95 1.77 13.93
N LEU A 399 -18.90 2.84 14.73
CA LEU A 399 -19.01 4.21 14.21
C LEU A 399 -17.86 4.58 13.28
N LEU A 400 -16.62 4.18 13.60
CA LEU A 400 -15.47 4.38 12.72
C LEU A 400 -15.68 3.67 11.37
N ASP A 401 -16.06 2.39 11.40
CA ASP A 401 -16.33 1.61 10.20
C ASP A 401 -17.45 2.23 9.35
N ARG A 402 -18.56 2.62 9.99
CA ARG A 402 -19.68 3.28 9.30
C ARG A 402 -19.25 4.61 8.71
N GLY A 403 -18.43 5.39 9.41
CA GLY A 403 -17.89 6.65 8.91
C GLY A 403 -17.06 6.48 7.64
N LEU A 404 -16.16 5.49 7.62
CA LEU A 404 -15.32 5.18 6.44
C LEU A 404 -16.16 4.65 5.28
N PHE A 405 -17.14 3.80 5.55
CA PHE A 405 -18.09 3.33 4.54
C PHE A 405 -18.89 4.48 3.90
N ILE A 406 -19.44 5.36 4.72
CA ILE A 406 -20.20 6.53 4.27
C ILE A 406 -19.30 7.47 3.46
N ALA A 407 -18.04 7.67 3.87
CA ALA A 407 -17.09 8.49 3.14
C ALA A 407 -16.82 7.94 1.73
N ILE A 408 -16.67 6.62 1.57
CA ILE A 408 -16.52 5.96 0.27
C ILE A 408 -17.76 6.20 -0.61
N ILE A 409 -18.96 5.98 -0.06
CA ILE A 409 -20.23 6.18 -0.82
C ILE A 409 -20.38 7.64 -1.25
N ILE A 410 -20.12 8.59 -0.35
CA ILE A 410 -20.20 10.01 -0.66
C ILE A 410 -19.18 10.36 -1.75
N GLY A 411 -17.94 9.89 -1.62
CA GLY A 411 -16.89 10.14 -2.61
C GLY A 411 -17.25 9.62 -4.00
N MET A 412 -17.74 8.39 -4.10
CA MET A 412 -18.22 7.82 -5.37
C MET A 412 -19.44 8.57 -5.92
N SER A 413 -20.38 8.97 -5.07
CA SER A 413 -21.56 9.73 -5.50
C SER A 413 -21.18 11.12 -6.01
N LEU A 414 -20.21 11.78 -5.36
CA LEU A 414 -19.66 13.06 -5.82
C LEU A 414 -18.95 12.92 -7.16
N ALA A 415 -18.16 11.85 -7.37
CA ALA A 415 -17.53 11.59 -8.66
C ALA A 415 -18.56 11.52 -9.80
N VAL A 416 -19.61 10.73 -9.61
CA VAL A 416 -20.70 10.61 -10.61
C VAL A 416 -21.42 11.94 -10.81
N MET A 417 -21.72 12.66 -9.73
CA MET A 417 -22.40 13.96 -9.78
C MET A 417 -21.59 15.00 -10.57
N LEU A 418 -20.28 15.08 -10.34
CA LEU A 418 -19.41 16.05 -11.05
C LEU A 418 -19.37 15.78 -12.56
N VAL A 419 -19.29 14.50 -12.95
CA VAL A 419 -19.34 14.11 -14.37
C VAL A 419 -20.70 14.43 -14.99
N LEU A 420 -21.80 14.14 -14.28
CA LEU A 420 -23.16 14.44 -14.78
C LEU A 420 -23.43 15.94 -14.95
N ILE A 421 -22.78 16.79 -14.13
CA ILE A 421 -22.87 18.25 -14.23
C ILE A 421 -21.93 18.80 -15.33
N GLY A 422 -21.04 17.96 -15.88
CA GLY A 422 -20.10 18.34 -16.93
C GLY A 422 -18.86 19.06 -16.41
N VAL A 423 -18.46 18.82 -15.15
CA VAL A 423 -17.24 19.39 -14.59
C VAL A 423 -16.03 18.57 -15.08
N PRO A 424 -15.10 19.17 -15.86
CA PRO A 424 -13.92 18.46 -16.32
C PRO A 424 -12.94 18.23 -15.16
N ALA A 425 -12.33 17.05 -15.06
CA ALA A 425 -11.43 16.73 -13.94
C ALA A 425 -10.19 17.66 -13.89
N GLY A 426 -9.77 18.16 -15.05
CA GLY A 426 -8.62 19.05 -15.20
C GLY A 426 -8.83 20.52 -14.85
N GLY A 427 -10.08 21.01 -14.84
CA GLY A 427 -10.40 22.43 -14.69
C GLY A 427 -11.27 22.78 -13.48
N GLY A 428 -12.17 21.90 -13.03
CA GLY A 428 -13.17 22.29 -12.03
C GLY A 428 -14.18 23.31 -12.57
N VAL A 429 -15.03 23.84 -11.70
CA VAL A 429 -16.14 24.76 -12.09
C VAL A 429 -15.66 26.18 -12.40
N LEU A 430 -14.51 26.61 -11.85
CA LEU A 430 -13.99 27.98 -11.98
C LEU A 430 -12.85 28.15 -12.99
N ALA A 431 -12.45 27.10 -13.72
CA ALA A 431 -11.41 27.19 -14.76
C ALA A 431 -11.98 27.39 -16.17
#